data_AF-A0A2C9LJQ1-F1
#
_entry.id   AF-A0A2C9LJQ1-F1
#
_cell.length_a   1.000
_cell.length_b   1.000
_cell.length_c   1.000
_cell.angle_alpha   90.00
_cell.angle_beta   90.00
_cell.angle_gamma   90.00
#
_symmetry.space_group_name_H-M   'P 1'
#
loop_
_entity.id
_entity.type
_entity.pdbx_description
1 polymer ?
#
loop_
_entity_poly.entity_id
_entity_poly.type
_entity_poly.pdbx_seq_one_letter_code
_entity_poly.pdbx_strand_id
1 'polypeptide(L)'
;MYRTTFEEFSEGSQPAECTGVALLMDQNRPAETNYIDPYSPMCQVPLPGHWSDYNNVRRRNQRERDRVRYVNESYETLKQRLPLDNNRRISKVQTLRYAVEYIRRLQKILTDM
;
A
#
# COMPACT_ATOMS: atom_id res chain seq x y z
N MET A 1 -2.66 3.86 -23.53
CA MET A 1 -1.28 3.36 -23.76
C MET A 1 -0.36 4.16 -22.85
N TYR A 2 -0.23 3.78 -21.58
CA TYR A 2 0.58 4.54 -20.62
C TYR A 2 2.03 4.10 -20.74
N ARG A 3 2.86 4.98 -21.30
CA ARG A 3 4.30 4.81 -21.46
C ARG A 3 4.95 5.54 -20.28
N THR A 4 5.49 4.80 -19.32
CA THR A 4 6.36 5.37 -18.28
C THR A 4 7.77 5.45 -18.86
N THR A 5 8.26 6.68 -19.08
CA THR A 5 9.68 6.93 -19.35
C THR A 5 10.46 6.78 -18.05
N PHE A 6 11.45 5.89 -18.09
CA PHE A 6 12.44 5.66 -17.04
C PHE A 6 13.49 6.77 -17.20
N GLU A 7 13.47 7.78 -16.34
CA GLU A 7 14.59 8.71 -16.21
C GLU A 7 15.62 8.12 -15.23
N GLU A 8 16.80 7.84 -15.76
CA GLU A 8 18.03 7.69 -14.99
C GLU A 8 18.33 9.05 -14.33
N PHE A 9 18.44 9.08 -13.00
CA PHE A 9 19.05 10.21 -12.31
C PHE A 9 20.24 9.74 -11.48
N SER A 10 21.38 10.23 -11.95
CA SER A 10 22.72 10.21 -11.39
C SER A 10 22.76 10.62 -9.91
N GLU A 11 23.73 10.06 -9.20
CA GLU A 11 24.11 10.38 -7.83
C GLU A 11 24.29 11.89 -7.59
N GLY A 12 23.82 12.35 -6.44
CA GLY A 12 24.18 13.65 -5.86
C GLY A 12 23.02 14.60 -5.61
N SER A 13 22.37 14.51 -4.44
CA SER A 13 21.67 15.65 -3.83
C SER A 13 21.53 15.47 -2.32
N GLN A 14 21.98 16.50 -1.60
CA GLN A 14 22.00 16.61 -0.14
C GLN A 14 20.58 16.55 0.45
N PRO A 15 20.40 16.01 1.68
CA PRO A 15 19.08 15.94 2.31
C PRO A 15 18.58 17.34 2.68
N ALA A 16 17.32 17.60 2.33
CA ALA A 16 16.60 18.83 2.63
C ALA A 16 16.52 19.09 4.15
N GLU A 17 16.96 20.27 4.57
CA GLU A 17 16.71 20.82 5.90
C GLU A 17 15.22 21.13 6.05
N CYS A 18 14.50 20.36 6.88
CA CYS A 18 13.15 20.71 7.30
C CYS A 18 13.22 21.51 8.60
N THR A 19 13.37 22.83 8.46
CA THR A 19 13.27 23.78 9.57
C THR A 19 11.81 23.91 9.99
N GLY A 20 11.45 23.35 11.15
CA GLY A 20 10.06 23.46 11.61
C GLY A 20 9.70 22.79 12.92
N VAL A 21 10.45 23.02 14.00
CA VAL A 21 9.89 23.26 15.35
C VAL A 21 10.96 23.97 16.19
N ALA A 22 10.67 25.22 16.58
CA ALA A 22 11.54 25.98 17.46
C ALA A 22 11.61 25.30 18.83
N LEU A 23 12.84 24.99 19.24
CA LEU A 23 13.24 24.56 20.57
C LEU A 23 12.79 25.58 21.63
N LEU A 24 11.68 25.30 22.32
CA LEU A 24 11.56 25.75 23.71
C LEU A 24 12.43 24.82 24.55
N MET A 25 13.67 25.24 24.78
CA MET A 25 14.58 24.60 25.72
C MET A 25 14.02 24.76 27.14
N ASP A 26 13.29 23.75 27.63
CA ASP A 26 12.99 23.62 29.05
C ASP A 26 14.31 23.35 29.80
N GLN A 27 14.75 24.30 30.63
CA GLN A 27 16.05 24.29 31.31
C GLN A 27 16.09 23.37 32.55
N ASN A 28 15.06 22.55 32.80
CA ASN A 28 15.03 21.58 33.90
C ASN A 28 14.91 20.13 33.39
N ARG A 29 15.85 19.67 32.55
CA ARG A 29 15.93 18.25 32.16
C ARG A 29 16.88 17.47 33.10
N PRO A 30 16.37 16.59 33.99
CA PRO A 30 17.23 15.70 34.76
C PRO A 30 17.97 14.72 33.83
N ALA A 31 19.17 14.32 34.25
CA ALA A 31 20.13 13.54 33.48
C ALA A 31 19.54 12.29 32.81
N GLU A 32 19.81 12.18 31.49
CA GLU A 32 19.96 10.98 30.67
C GLU A 32 19.12 9.75 31.02
N THR A 33 17.81 9.82 30.75
CA THR A 33 17.03 8.60 30.49
C THR A 33 17.20 8.22 29.02
N ASN A 34 17.52 6.95 28.74
CA ASN A 34 17.66 6.31 27.42
C ASN A 34 16.36 6.39 26.56
N TYR A 35 15.85 7.59 26.28
CA TYR A 35 14.73 7.80 25.40
C TYR A 35 15.23 7.72 23.95
N ILE A 36 15.12 6.54 23.37
CA ILE A 36 15.40 6.32 21.95
C ILE A 36 14.13 6.74 21.18
N ASP A 37 14.23 7.82 20.40
CA ASP A 37 13.15 8.27 19.53
C ASP A 37 12.76 7.14 18.56
N PRO A 38 11.49 6.68 18.55
CA PRO A 38 11.02 5.59 17.68
C PRO A 38 11.19 5.86 16.18
N TYR A 39 11.43 7.11 15.77
CA TYR A 39 11.70 7.51 14.38
C TYR A 39 13.16 7.89 14.10
N SER A 40 14.07 7.76 15.08
CA SER A 40 15.50 8.03 14.90
C SER A 40 16.12 7.04 13.89
N PRO A 41 17.07 7.46 13.03
CA PRO A 41 17.82 6.55 12.16
C PRO A 41 18.64 5.51 12.93
N MET A 42 18.88 5.73 14.23
CA MET A 42 19.52 4.77 15.13
C MET A 42 18.53 3.80 15.79
N CYS A 43 17.23 4.04 15.63
CA CYS A 43 16.18 3.19 16.15
C CYS A 43 16.08 1.92 15.29
N GLN A 44 16.88 0.91 15.64
CA GLN A 44 16.80 -0.40 15.02
C GLN A 44 15.54 -1.10 15.53
N VAL A 45 14.50 -1.21 14.69
CA VAL A 45 13.34 -2.06 14.98
C VAL A 45 13.87 -3.48 15.21
N PRO A 46 13.64 -4.10 16.39
CA PRO A 46 14.17 -5.43 16.68
C PRO A 46 13.58 -6.44 15.70
N LEU A 47 14.36 -6.85 14.71
CA LEU A 47 14.03 -7.98 13.85
C LEU A 47 14.52 -9.26 14.55
N PRO A 48 13.72 -10.34 14.59
CA PRO A 48 14.10 -11.59 15.23
C PRO A 48 15.50 -12.04 14.81
N GLY A 49 16.37 -12.25 15.80
CA GLY A 49 17.81 -12.38 15.65
C GLY A 49 18.24 -13.65 14.93
N HIS A 50 18.29 -13.61 13.60
CA HIS A 50 19.24 -14.31 12.76
C HIS A 50 19.12 -13.71 11.36
N TRP A 51 20.16 -12.98 10.88
CA TRP A 51 20.14 -12.24 9.61
C TRP A 51 19.74 -13.06 8.36
N SER A 52 19.75 -14.41 8.47
CA SER A 52 19.23 -15.33 7.45
C SER A 52 17.71 -15.22 7.24
N ASP A 53 16.95 -14.85 8.29
CA ASP A 53 15.49 -14.74 8.21
C ASP A 53 15.02 -13.46 7.54
N TYR A 54 15.83 -12.41 7.46
CA TYR A 54 15.46 -11.17 6.78
C TYR A 54 15.19 -11.39 5.28
N ASN A 55 16.05 -12.14 4.60
CA ASN A 55 15.87 -12.46 3.18
C ASN A 55 14.63 -13.34 2.96
N ASN A 56 14.35 -14.25 3.89
CA ASN A 56 13.17 -15.12 3.84
C ASN A 56 11.89 -14.33 4.10
N VAL A 57 11.88 -13.41 5.06
CA VAL A 57 10.79 -12.48 5.35
C VAL A 57 10.56 -11.55 4.16
N ARG A 58 11.62 -10.95 3.59
CA ARG A 58 11.52 -10.09 2.40
C ARG A 58 10.92 -10.84 1.22
N ARG A 59 11.38 -12.08 0.96
CA ARG A 59 10.82 -12.94 -0.11
C ARG A 59 9.38 -13.34 0.16
N ARG A 60 8.99 -13.64 1.41
CA ARG A 60 7.60 -13.90 1.80
C ARG A 60 6.72 -12.67 1.58
N ASN A 61 7.15 -11.50 2.04
CA ASN A 61 6.40 -10.25 1.89
C ASN A 61 6.25 -9.85 0.43
N GLN A 62 7.29 -10.05 -0.38
CA GLN A 62 7.21 -9.79 -1.81
C GLN A 62 6.14 -10.67 -2.47
N ARG A 63 6.14 -11.98 -2.16
CA ARG A 63 5.10 -12.89 -2.66
C ARG A 63 3.69 -12.47 -2.23
N GLU A 64 3.53 -12.03 -0.99
CA GLU A 64 2.21 -11.57 -0.50
C GLU A 64 1.76 -10.28 -1.19
N ARG A 65 2.70 -9.34 -1.45
CA ARG A 65 2.42 -8.15 -2.25
C ARG A 65 1.96 -8.52 -3.67
N ASP A 66 2.65 -9.45 -4.32
CA ASP A 66 2.29 -9.92 -5.66
C ASP A 66 0.92 -10.62 -5.65
N ARG A 67 0.65 -11.48 -4.66
CA ARG A 67 -0.65 -12.14 -4.50
C ARG A 67 -1.79 -11.12 -4.34
N VAL A 68 -1.61 -10.12 -3.48
CA VAL A 68 -2.59 -9.05 -3.26
C VAL A 68 -2.78 -8.20 -4.52
N ARG A 69 -1.70 -7.90 -5.25
CA ARG A 69 -1.77 -7.18 -6.53
C ARG A 69 -2.67 -7.93 -7.52
N TYR A 70 -2.44 -9.22 -7.74
CA TYR A 70 -3.25 -10.03 -8.65
C TYR A 70 -4.73 -10.10 -8.24
N VAL A 71 -5.01 -10.22 -6.94
CA VAL A 71 -6.40 -10.17 -6.45
C VAL A 71 -7.03 -8.81 -6.76
N ASN A 72 -6.34 -7.71 -6.51
CA ASN A 72 -6.89 -6.37 -6.79
C ASN A 72 -7.11 -6.14 -8.30
N GLU A 73 -6.19 -6.56 -9.15
CA GLU A 73 -6.35 -6.51 -10.62
C GLU A 73 -7.58 -7.29 -11.10
N SER A 74 -7.84 -8.47 -10.50
CA SER A 74 -9.03 -9.25 -10.82
C SER A 74 -10.33 -8.55 -10.40
N TYR A 75 -10.33 -7.81 -9.28
CA TYR A 75 -11.47 -7.01 -8.84
C TYR A 75 -11.76 -5.83 -9.78
N GLU A 76 -10.72 -5.15 -10.27
CA GLU A 76 -10.88 -4.07 -11.25
C GLU A 76 -11.39 -4.60 -12.59
N THR A 77 -10.87 -5.73 -13.04
CA THR A 77 -11.36 -6.41 -14.26
C THR A 77 -12.83 -6.82 -14.12
N LEU A 78 -13.22 -7.35 -12.95
CA LEU A 78 -14.62 -7.65 -12.67
C LEU A 78 -15.48 -6.39 -12.72
N LYS A 79 -15.04 -5.30 -12.08
CA LYS A 79 -15.75 -4.01 -12.06
C LYS A 79 -16.01 -3.47 -13.47
N GLN A 80 -15.04 -3.56 -14.36
CA GLN A 80 -15.16 -3.11 -15.76
C GLN A 80 -16.22 -3.87 -16.57
N ARG A 81 -16.58 -5.09 -16.15
CA ARG A 81 -17.61 -5.91 -16.81
C ARG A 81 -19.02 -5.66 -16.28
N LEU A 82 -19.15 -4.90 -15.19
CA LEU A 82 -20.44 -4.60 -14.60
C LEU A 82 -21.08 -3.40 -15.31
N PRO A 83 -22.42 -3.35 -15.41
CA PRO A 83 -23.15 -2.21 -15.98
C PRO A 83 -23.20 -1.07 -14.96
N LEU A 84 -22.04 -0.47 -14.67
CA LEU A 84 -21.84 0.60 -13.68
C LEU A 84 -21.01 1.70 -14.33
N ASP A 85 -21.17 2.95 -13.86
CA ASP A 85 -20.31 4.04 -14.31
C ASP A 85 -18.86 3.77 -13.90
N ASN A 86 -17.93 3.83 -14.86
CA ASN A 86 -16.52 3.52 -14.65
C ASN A 86 -15.86 4.39 -13.56
N ASN A 87 -16.34 5.63 -13.39
CA ASN A 87 -15.86 6.57 -12.38
C ASN A 87 -16.48 6.36 -10.99
N ARG A 88 -17.45 5.46 -10.85
CA ARG A 88 -18.07 5.18 -9.56
C ARG A 88 -17.09 4.44 -8.65
N ARG A 89 -16.84 5.00 -7.48
CA ARG A 89 -16.08 4.32 -6.41
C ARG A 89 -17.01 3.31 -5.74
N ILE A 90 -16.65 2.02 -5.82
CA ILE A 90 -17.39 0.92 -5.20
C ILE A 90 -16.44 0.07 -4.38
N SER A 91 -16.91 -0.45 -3.26
CA SER A 91 -16.13 -1.36 -2.40
C SER A 91 -16.07 -2.77 -2.99
N LYS A 92 -15.09 -3.59 -2.55
CA LYS A 92 -14.96 -5.00 -2.97
C LYS A 92 -16.24 -5.81 -2.75
N VAL A 93 -16.87 -5.64 -1.58
CA VAL A 93 -18.14 -6.32 -1.25
C VAL A 93 -19.26 -5.88 -2.19
N GLN A 94 -19.35 -4.59 -2.50
CA GLN A 94 -20.35 -4.10 -3.45
C GLN A 94 -20.09 -4.63 -4.85
N THR A 95 -18.84 -4.67 -5.32
CA THR A 95 -18.48 -5.26 -6.63
C THR A 95 -18.98 -6.70 -6.73
N LEU A 96 -18.80 -7.52 -5.69
CA LEU A 96 -19.31 -8.89 -5.67
C LEU A 96 -20.84 -8.96 -5.70
N ARG A 97 -21.52 -8.11 -4.93
CA ARG A 97 -22.99 -8.05 -4.93
C ARG A 97 -23.53 -7.69 -6.30
N TYR A 98 -22.96 -6.67 -6.95
CA TYR A 98 -23.34 -6.26 -8.30
C TYR A 98 -23.07 -7.33 -9.35
N ALA A 99 -21.98 -8.08 -9.23
CA ALA A 99 -21.69 -9.19 -10.14
C ALA A 99 -22.77 -10.28 -10.07
N VAL A 100 -23.16 -10.69 -8.86
CA VAL A 100 -24.21 -11.71 -8.65
C VAL A 100 -25.56 -11.22 -9.20
N GLU A 101 -25.93 -9.97 -8.90
CA GLU A 101 -27.15 -9.34 -9.43
C GLU A 101 -27.15 -9.30 -10.96
N TYR A 102 -26.02 -8.94 -11.57
CA TYR A 102 -25.90 -8.82 -13.01
C TYR A 102 -26.04 -10.18 -13.71
N ILE A 103 -25.40 -11.23 -13.20
CA ILE A 103 -25.56 -12.60 -13.72
C ILE A 103 -27.04 -13.01 -13.68
N ARG A 104 -27.74 -12.80 -12.55
CA ARG A 104 -29.17 -13.12 -12.42
C ARG A 104 -30.03 -12.36 -13.43
N ARG A 105 -29.75 -11.08 -13.65
CA ARG A 105 -30.46 -10.26 -14.65
C ARG A 105 -30.27 -10.80 -16.06
N LEU A 106 -29.03 -11.15 -16.42
CA LEU A 106 -28.73 -11.74 -17.73
C LEU A 106 -29.47 -13.06 -17.93
N GLN A 107 -29.47 -13.94 -16.92
CA GLN A 107 -30.21 -15.20 -16.96
C GLN A 107 -31.72 -14.98 -17.16
N LYS A 108 -32.31 -14.01 -16.46
CA LYS A 108 -33.73 -13.67 -16.63
C LYS A 108 -34.04 -13.22 -18.05
N ILE A 109 -33.23 -12.34 -18.63
CA ILE A 109 -33.42 -11.86 -20.01
C ILE A 109 -33.35 -13.02 -21.01
N LEU A 110 -32.46 -13.99 -20.79
CA LEU A 110 -32.30 -15.15 -21.67
C LEU A 110 -33.38 -16.21 -21.50
N THR A 111 -34.13 -16.21 -20.39
CA THR A 111 -35.15 -17.23 -20.07
C THR A 111 -36.58 -16.70 -20.28
N ASP A 112 -36.79 -15.40 -20.09
CA ASP A 112 -38.08 -14.72 -20.35
C ASP A 112 -38.26 -14.37 -21.85
N MET A 113 -37.30 -14.75 -22.71
CA MET A 113 -37.41 -14.79 -24.17
C MET A 113 -37.76 -16.19 -24.63
#